data_AF-A0A535IVX8-F1
#
_entry.id   AF-A0A535IVX8-F1
#
_cell.length_a   1.000
_cell.length_b   1.000
_cell.length_c   1.000
_cell.angle_alpha   90.00
_cell.angle_beta   90.00
_cell.angle_gamma   90.00
#
_symmetry.space_group_name_H-M   'P 1'
#
loop_
_entity.id
_entity.type
_entity.pdbx_description
1 polymer ?
#
loop_
_entity_poly.entity_id
_entity_poly.type
_entity_poly.pdbx_seq_one_letter_code
_entity_poly.pdbx_strand_id
1 'polypeptide(L)'
;RFPGHAFLGEEEGGPNGALGWQWIVDPIDGTLNYSTGLAGATCSIACLRDGQPVVGAIADLTATMVYRARAGTRTILAGDADGETAAQPTTSSAGAARIFLEFGW
;
A
#
# COMPACT_ATOMS: atom_id res chain seq x y z
N ARG A 1 12.29 0.16 -12.35
CA ARG A 1 11.85 -1.19 -12.78
C ARG A 1 12.70 -2.23 -12.06
N PHE A 2 12.10 -3.32 -11.58
CA PHE A 2 12.76 -4.34 -10.75
C PHE A 2 12.55 -5.76 -11.32
N PRO A 3 13.35 -6.19 -12.31
CA PRO A 3 13.11 -7.43 -13.05
C PRO A 3 13.27 -8.73 -12.23
N GLY A 4 13.92 -8.67 -11.06
CA GLY A 4 14.08 -9.83 -10.17
C GLY A 4 13.07 -9.89 -9.01
N HIS A 5 12.09 -8.99 -8.96
CA HIS A 5 11.11 -8.98 -7.89
C HIS A 5 9.87 -9.78 -8.33
N ALA A 6 9.31 -10.57 -7.43
CA ALA A 6 8.02 -11.18 -7.63
C ALA A 6 6.90 -10.14 -7.52
N PHE A 7 5.75 -10.44 -8.14
CA PHE A 7 4.55 -9.62 -8.08
C PHE A 7 3.35 -10.50 -7.74
N LEU A 8 2.49 -10.02 -6.87
CA LEU A 8 1.22 -10.62 -6.48
C LEU A 8 0.14 -9.53 -6.57
N GLY A 9 -0.69 -9.60 -7.61
CA GLY A 9 -1.83 -8.70 -7.79
C GLY A 9 -3.14 -9.34 -7.35
N GLU A 10 -4.09 -8.53 -6.90
CA GLU A 10 -5.47 -8.95 -6.62
C GLU A 10 -6.19 -9.45 -7.89
N GLU A 11 -5.96 -8.84 -9.06
CA GLU A 11 -6.62 -9.29 -10.29
C GLU A 11 -5.82 -10.35 -11.07
N GLU A 12 -4.49 -10.20 -11.09
CA GLU A 12 -3.61 -11.03 -11.93
C GLU A 12 -3.06 -12.27 -11.19
N GLY A 13 -3.22 -12.30 -9.87
CA GLY A 13 -2.60 -13.29 -9.00
C GLY A 13 -1.08 -13.18 -8.97
N GLY A 14 -0.42 -14.30 -8.66
CA GLY A 14 1.03 -14.38 -8.55
C GLY A 14 1.47 -15.39 -7.49
N PRO A 15 2.78 -15.65 -7.36
CA PRO A 15 3.29 -16.50 -6.29
C PRO A 15 2.96 -15.86 -4.93
N ASN A 16 2.25 -16.57 -4.05
CA ASN A 16 2.03 -16.11 -2.68
C ASN A 16 3.24 -16.48 -1.81
N GLY A 17 3.88 -15.49 -1.17
CA GLY A 17 5.02 -15.71 -0.28
C GLY A 17 6.32 -16.03 -1.02
N ALA A 18 6.67 -15.24 -2.04
CA ALA A 18 7.95 -15.41 -2.72
C ALA A 18 9.14 -15.09 -1.80
N LEU A 19 10.22 -15.87 -1.92
CA LEU A 19 11.50 -15.57 -1.28
C LEU A 19 12.18 -14.39 -2.00
N GLY A 20 12.95 -13.60 -1.27
CA GLY A 20 13.52 -12.36 -1.76
C GLY A 20 12.48 -11.24 -1.82
N TRP A 21 12.54 -10.40 -2.86
CA TRP A 21 11.67 -9.25 -2.99
C TRP A 21 10.34 -9.60 -3.67
N GLN A 22 9.25 -9.15 -3.06
CA GLN A 22 7.90 -9.32 -3.58
C GLN A 22 7.12 -8.02 -3.49
N TRP A 23 6.41 -7.66 -4.55
CA TRP A 23 5.40 -6.62 -4.56
C TRP A 23 4.02 -7.25 -4.45
N ILE A 24 3.18 -6.66 -3.61
CA ILE A 24 1.80 -7.05 -3.39
C ILE A 24 0.95 -5.82 -3.73
N VAL A 25 -0.04 -5.97 -4.61
CA VAL A 25 -0.81 -4.84 -5.15
C VAL A 25 -2.30 -5.18 -5.20
N ASP A 26 -3.12 -4.27 -4.71
CA ASP A 26 -4.54 -4.18 -5.03
C ASP A 26 -4.76 -2.85 -5.79
N PRO A 27 -5.07 -2.91 -7.10
CA PRO A 27 -5.30 -1.71 -7.89
C PRO A 27 -6.53 -0.90 -7.44
N ILE A 28 -7.55 -1.55 -6.88
CA ILE A 28 -8.82 -0.95 -6.46
C ILE A 28 -9.31 -1.62 -5.17
N ASP A 29 -8.66 -1.26 -4.06
CA ASP A 29 -9.18 -1.59 -2.72
C ASP A 29 -10.42 -0.73 -2.46
N GLY A 30 -11.55 -1.39 -2.18
CA GLY A 30 -12.86 -0.76 -2.11
C GLY A 30 -13.62 -0.75 -3.45
N THR A 31 -13.57 -1.83 -4.22
CA THR A 31 -14.28 -2.02 -5.50
C THR A 31 -15.75 -1.58 -5.48
N LEU A 32 -16.47 -1.82 -4.38
CA LEU A 32 -17.84 -1.34 -4.23
C LEU A 32 -17.92 0.19 -4.21
N ASN A 33 -17.05 0.85 -3.44
CA ASN A 33 -17.00 2.30 -3.40
C ASN A 33 -16.63 2.86 -4.77
N TYR A 34 -15.63 2.25 -5.44
CA TYR A 34 -15.21 2.64 -6.78
C TYR A 34 -16.36 2.52 -7.80
N SER A 35 -17.01 1.37 -7.86
CA SER A 35 -18.11 1.11 -8.82
C SER A 35 -19.36 1.95 -8.57
N THR A 36 -19.59 2.39 -7.32
CA THR A 36 -20.73 3.23 -6.94
C THR A 36 -20.42 4.72 -6.90
N GLY A 37 -19.18 5.12 -7.19
CA GLY A 37 -18.74 6.52 -7.14
C GLY A 37 -18.66 7.11 -5.73
N LEU A 38 -18.62 6.26 -4.71
CA LEU A 38 -18.41 6.67 -3.33
C LEU A 38 -16.92 6.87 -3.05
N ALA A 39 -16.62 7.80 -2.14
CA ALA A 39 -15.25 8.06 -1.69
C ALA A 39 -14.65 6.86 -0.95
N GLY A 40 -13.32 6.82 -0.85
CA GLY A 40 -12.59 5.82 -0.08
C GLY A 40 -12.20 4.56 -0.87
N ALA A 41 -12.28 4.58 -2.20
CA ALA A 41 -11.57 3.62 -3.02
C ALA A 41 -10.09 4.02 -3.14
N THR A 42 -9.17 3.06 -3.02
CA THR A 42 -7.74 3.31 -3.03
C THR A 42 -6.98 2.35 -3.94
N CYS A 43 -5.80 2.75 -4.40
CA CYS A 43 -4.81 1.82 -4.93
C CYS A 43 -3.76 1.58 -3.85
N SER A 44 -3.53 0.32 -3.51
CA SER A 44 -2.67 -0.06 -2.39
C SER A 44 -1.53 -0.97 -2.84
N ILE A 45 -0.33 -0.73 -2.32
CA ILE A 45 0.89 -1.46 -2.70
C ILE A 45 1.80 -1.66 -1.49
N ALA A 46 2.37 -2.86 -1.36
CA ALA A 46 3.40 -3.17 -0.39
C ALA A 46 4.57 -3.91 -1.04
N CYS A 47 5.77 -3.68 -0.52
CA CYS A 47 6.95 -4.46 -0.85
C CYS A 47 7.39 -5.26 0.38
N LEU A 48 7.51 -6.56 0.20
CA LEU A 48 8.01 -7.51 1.19
C LEU A 48 9.41 -7.97 0.78
N ARG A 49 10.22 -8.30 1.77
CA ARG A 49 11.44 -9.07 1.62
C ARG A 49 11.35 -10.31 2.49
N ASP A 50 11.40 -11.49 1.88
CA ASP A 50 11.31 -12.78 2.58
C ASP A 50 10.05 -12.84 3.48
N GLY A 51 8.90 -12.39 2.94
CA GLY A 51 7.63 -12.33 3.66
C GLY A 51 7.51 -11.20 4.70
N GLN A 52 8.54 -10.38 4.92
CA GLN A 52 8.52 -9.27 5.87
C GLN A 52 8.26 -7.93 5.17
N PRO A 53 7.27 -7.12 5.60
CA PRO A 53 7.01 -5.81 5.01
C PRO A 53 8.22 -4.87 5.13
N VAL A 54 8.54 -4.17 4.04
CA VAL A 54 9.66 -3.20 3.98
C VAL A 54 9.14 -1.78 3.76
N VAL A 55 8.22 -1.60 2.79
CA VAL A 55 7.57 -0.33 2.47
C VAL A 55 6.17 -0.58 1.95
N GLY A 56 5.32 0.43 1.97
CA GLY A 56 4.13 0.44 1.15
C GLY A 56 3.50 1.82 1.05
N ALA A 57 2.50 1.91 0.19
CA ALA A 57 1.77 3.13 -0.08
C ALA A 57 0.29 2.84 -0.35
N ILE A 58 -0.54 3.83 -0.07
CA ILE A 58 -1.97 3.86 -0.38
C ILE A 58 -2.25 5.17 -1.09
N ALA A 59 -2.79 5.12 -2.30
CA ALA A 59 -3.24 6.27 -3.07
C ALA A 59 -4.76 6.33 -3.03
N ASP A 60 -5.33 7.41 -2.47
CA ASP A 60 -6.76 7.67 -2.52
C ASP A 60 -7.14 8.08 -3.95
N LEU A 61 -7.99 7.28 -4.59
CA LEU A 61 -8.41 7.50 -5.98
C LEU A 61 -9.37 8.69 -6.12
N THR A 62 -9.91 9.17 -5.00
CA THR A 62 -10.91 10.25 -4.94
C THR A 62 -10.37 11.55 -4.36
N ALA A 63 -9.34 11.49 -3.51
CA ALA A 63 -8.81 12.65 -2.78
C ALA A 63 -7.41 13.12 -3.21
N THR A 64 -6.82 12.54 -4.27
CA THR A 64 -5.47 12.87 -4.78
C THR A 64 -4.36 12.78 -3.72
N MET A 65 -4.58 12.01 -2.65
CA MET A 65 -3.69 11.88 -1.49
C MET A 65 -2.95 10.54 -1.54
N VAL A 66 -1.67 10.55 -1.20
CA VAL A 66 -0.82 9.36 -1.11
C VAL A 66 -0.25 9.24 0.30
N TYR A 67 -0.55 8.13 0.95
CA TYR A 67 0.02 7.72 2.22
C TYR A 67 1.16 6.75 1.98
N ARG A 68 2.28 6.90 2.71
CA ARG A 68 3.47 6.05 2.56
C ARG A 68 4.05 5.70 3.92
N ALA A 69 4.49 4.46 4.07
CA ALA A 69 5.17 4.00 5.27
C ALA A 69 6.38 3.12 4.94
N ARG A 70 7.35 3.11 5.85
CA ARG A 70 8.54 2.25 5.80
C ARG A 70 8.69 1.49 7.11
N ALA A 71 8.98 0.19 7.03
CA ALA A 71 9.25 -0.63 8.19
C ALA A 71 10.43 -0.07 9.01
N GLY A 72 10.34 -0.21 10.34
CA GLY A 72 11.29 0.39 11.27
C GLY A 72 11.10 1.89 11.50
N THR A 73 10.15 2.54 10.81
CA THR A 73 9.73 3.92 11.10
C THR A 73 8.37 3.95 11.80
N ARG A 74 8.08 5.05 12.51
CA ARG A 74 6.77 5.33 13.11
C ARG A 74 6.05 6.47 12.40
N THR A 75 6.43 6.76 11.16
CA THR A 75 5.95 7.92 10.42
C THR A 75 5.21 7.45 9.17
N ILE A 76 3.98 7.92 9.03
CA ILE A 76 3.24 7.86 7.77
C ILE A 76 3.40 9.23 7.13
N LEU A 77 3.89 9.25 5.89
CA LEU A 77 3.95 10.46 5.09
C LEU A 77 2.67 10.53 4.27
N ALA A 78 1.93 11.62 4.41
CA ALA A 78 0.83 11.99 3.53
C ALA A 78 1.34 13.11 2.60
N GLY A 79 0.83 13.15 1.38
CA GLY A 79 1.10 14.21 0.42
C GLY A 79 0.18 14.06 -0.78
N ASP A 80 -0.04 15.14 -1.50
CA ASP A 80 -0.73 15.07 -2.79
C ASP A 80 0.08 14.24 -3.81
N ALA A 81 -0.59 13.81 -4.88
CA ALA A 81 0.04 13.02 -5.94
C ALA A 81 1.24 13.73 -6.61
N ASP A 82 1.22 15.07 -6.61
CA ASP A 82 2.24 15.94 -7.22
C ASP A 82 3.44 16.22 -6.29
N GLY A 83 3.34 15.85 -5.02
CA GLY A 83 4.43 15.80 -4.08
C GLY A 83 4.75 17.14 -3.44
N GLU A 84 3.88 17.65 -2.57
CA GLU A 84 4.25 18.34 -1.35
C GLU A 84 2.99 18.65 -0.51
N THR A 85 2.82 18.02 0.66
CA THR A 85 2.45 18.68 1.94
C THR A 85 2.45 17.69 3.11
N ALA A 86 3.28 18.02 4.11
CA ALA A 86 3.26 17.64 5.52
C ALA A 86 3.10 16.15 5.92
N ALA A 87 4.21 15.58 6.39
CA ALA A 87 4.19 14.49 7.37
C ALA A 87 3.30 14.91 8.56
N GLN A 88 2.16 14.26 8.76
CA GLN A 88 1.54 14.23 10.08
C GLN A 88 2.16 13.06 10.84
N PRO A 89 3.04 13.30 11.84
CA PRO A 89 3.47 12.23 12.73
C PRO A 89 2.27 11.73 13.52
N THR A 90 1.60 10.68 13.04
CA THR A 90 0.62 9.97 13.84
C THR A 90 1.37 9.12 14.85
N THR A 91 1.69 9.69 16.00
CA THR A 91 2.08 8.93 17.20
C THR A 91 0.85 8.19 17.72
N SER A 92 0.45 7.09 17.05
CA SER A 92 -0.27 6.04 17.74
C SER A 92 0.77 5.13 18.40
N SER A 93 0.58 4.83 19.68
CA SER A 93 1.44 3.95 20.46
C SER A 93 1.31 2.47 20.08
N ALA A 94 0.66 2.16 18.96
CA ALA A 94 0.56 0.82 18.41
C ALA A 94 1.79 0.55 17.53
N GLY A 95 2.40 -0.62 17.68
CA GLY A 95 3.69 -0.97 17.08
C GLY A 95 3.76 -0.78 15.56
N ALA A 96 5.01 -0.71 15.06
CA ALA A 96 5.47 -0.67 13.67
C ALA A 96 4.36 -0.49 12.61
N ALA A 97 4.41 0.60 11.84
CA ALA A 97 3.45 0.88 10.76
C ALA A 97 3.11 -0.40 9.97
N ARG A 98 1.85 -0.85 10.09
CA ARG A 98 1.34 -2.04 9.41
C ARG A 98 0.50 -1.57 8.24
N ILE A 99 0.91 -1.94 7.04
CA ILE A 99 0.06 -1.86 5.86
C ILE A 99 -0.59 -3.24 5.75
N PHE A 100 -1.91 -3.28 5.95
CA PHE A 100 -2.70 -4.47 5.70
C PHE A 100 -3.22 -4.38 4.28
N LEU A 101 -2.92 -5.40 3.48
CA LEU A 101 -3.57 -5.65 2.20
C LEU A 101 -4.44 -6.88 2.43
N GLU A 102 -5.75 -6.68 2.48
CA GLU A 102 -6.71 -7.77 2.57
C GLU A 102 -7.05 -8.20 1.15
N PHE A 103 -6.94 -9.51 0.88
CA PHE A 103 -7.37 -10.06 -0.39
C PHE A 103 -8.67 -10.83 -0.17
N GLY A 104 -9.74 -10.41 -0.86
CA GLY A 104 -11.09 -10.91 -0.68
C GLY A 104 -11.43 -12.18 -1.47
N TRP A 105 -10.55 -13.19 -1.50
CA TRP A 105 -10.87 -14.50 -2.10
C TRP A 105 -11.64 -15.42 -1.14
#